data_AF-A0A3D3FI24-F1
#
_entry.id   AF-A0A3D3FI24-F1
#
_cell.length_a   1.000
_cell.length_b   1.000
_cell.length_c   1.000
_cell.angle_alpha   90.00
_cell.angle_beta   90.00
_cell.angle_gamma   90.00
#
_symmetry.space_group_name_H-M   'P 1'
#
loop_
_entity.id
_entity.type
_entity.pdbx_description
1 polymer ?
#
loop_
_entity_poly.entity_id
_entity_poly.type
_entity_poly.pdbx_seq_one_letter_code
_entity_poly.pdbx_strand_id
1 'polypeptide(L)'
;MDNRTSMLLFIGLVVLFAFTFVFGLDALTMESLKYGVIALIGYLVCIGFSLFQRSLLKKEGGAMALWFYSYSIVIGIIFVWYLTRCGTAFGLW
;
A
#
# COMPACT_ATOMS: atom_id res chain seq x y z
N MET A 1 17.99 -5.08 -12.36
CA MET A 1 18.04 -4.07 -11.28
C MET A 1 18.92 -4.57 -10.15
N ASP A 2 19.81 -3.74 -9.63
CA ASP A 2 20.74 -4.15 -8.57
C ASP A 2 19.99 -4.42 -7.24
N ASN A 3 20.49 -5.35 -6.43
CA ASN A 3 19.75 -5.83 -5.25
C ASN A 3 19.59 -4.73 -4.18
N ARG A 4 20.57 -3.80 -4.12
CA ARG A 4 20.54 -2.62 -3.24
C ARG A 4 19.42 -1.64 -3.62
N THR A 5 19.23 -1.40 -4.92
CA THR A 5 18.15 -0.53 -5.42
C THR A 5 16.78 -1.12 -5.11
N SER A 6 16.65 -2.45 -5.24
CA SER A 6 15.41 -3.16 -4.88
C SER A 6 15.09 -3.04 -3.40
N MET A 7 16.10 -3.17 -2.53
CA MET A 7 15.94 -2.95 -1.09
C MET A 7 15.51 -1.52 -0.76
N LEU A 8 16.13 -0.51 -1.37
CA LEU A 8 15.78 0.89 -1.13
C LEU A 8 14.32 1.18 -1.53
N LEU A 9 13.88 0.67 -2.68
CA LEU A 9 12.49 0.82 -3.12
C LEU A 9 11.52 0.11 -2.18
N PHE A 10 11.89 -1.06 -1.67
CA PHE A 10 11.08 -1.79 -0.70
C PHE A 10 10.95 -1.03 0.63
N ILE A 11 12.04 -0.48 1.16
CA ILE A 11 12.02 0.35 2.37
C ILE A 11 11.19 1.60 2.15
N GLY A 12 11.35 2.27 0.99
CA GLY A 12 10.55 3.44 0.63
C GLY A 12 9.06 3.13 0.57
N LEU A 13 8.68 1.96 0.04
CA LEU A 13 7.30 1.47 0.06
C LEU A 13 6.80 1.27 1.48
N VAL A 14 7.56 0.63 2.37
CA VAL A 14 7.18 0.41 3.77
C VAL A 14 6.93 1.75 4.49
N VAL A 15 7.80 2.73 4.28
CA VAL A 15 7.63 4.07 4.84
C VAL A 15 6.38 4.75 4.28
N LEU A 16 6.15 4.68 2.96
CA LEU A 16 4.95 5.21 2.33
C LEU A 16 3.68 4.57 2.88
N PHE A 17 3.71 3.25 3.11
CA PHE A 17 2.61 2.53 3.73
C PHE A 17 2.35 2.99 5.16
N ALA A 18 3.39 3.20 5.98
CA ALA A 18 3.23 3.71 7.33
C ALA A 18 2.50 5.06 7.35
N PHE A 19 2.89 6.00 6.48
CA PHE A 19 2.18 7.28 6.34
C PHE A 19 0.73 7.09 5.86
N THR A 20 0.52 6.26 4.84
CA THR A 20 -0.81 5.96 4.30
C THR A 20 -1.72 5.39 5.38
N PHE A 21 -1.20 4.49 6.21
CA PHE A 21 -1.93 3.85 7.29
C PHE A 21 -2.32 4.86 8.38
N VAL A 22 -1.39 5.73 8.78
CA VAL A 22 -1.67 6.81 9.75
C VAL A 22 -2.75 7.76 9.22
N PHE A 23 -2.64 8.21 7.96
CA PHE A 23 -3.70 9.03 7.35
C PHE A 23 -5.04 8.32 7.28
N GLY A 24 -5.05 7.00 7.08
CA GLY A 24 -6.28 6.19 7.13
C GLY A 24 -6.90 6.15 8.52
N LEU A 25 -6.09 6.05 9.58
CA LEU A 25 -6.58 6.13 10.96
C LEU A 25 -7.09 7.53 11.32
N ASP A 26 -6.38 8.58 10.89
CA ASP A 26 -6.82 9.97 11.09
C ASP A 26 -8.13 10.25 10.34
N ALA A 27 -8.29 9.70 9.13
CA ALA A 27 -9.53 9.81 8.37
C ALA A 27 -10.73 9.17 9.10
N LEU A 28 -10.50 8.01 9.74
CA LEU A 28 -11.53 7.28 10.49
C LEU A 28 -11.88 7.94 11.83
N THR A 29 -10.93 8.64 12.45
CA THR A 29 -11.16 9.31 13.75
C THR A 29 -11.74 10.71 13.60
N MET A 30 -11.35 11.46 12.56
CA MET A 30 -11.88 12.80 12.29
C MET A 30 -13.06 12.81 11.31
N GLU A 31 -13.51 11.65 10.83
CA GLU A 31 -14.57 11.48 9.81
C GLU A 31 -14.32 12.38 8.57
N SER A 32 -13.06 12.60 8.24
CA SER A 32 -12.67 13.56 7.20
C SER A 32 -12.48 12.85 5.87
N LEU A 33 -13.39 13.15 4.94
CA LEU A 33 -13.39 12.55 3.60
C LEU A 33 -12.09 12.86 2.82
N LYS A 34 -11.46 14.01 3.08
CA LYS A 34 -10.20 14.41 2.42
C LYS A 34 -9.04 13.49 2.77
N TYR A 35 -8.81 13.26 4.06
CA TYR A 35 -7.79 12.30 4.52
C TYR A 35 -8.14 10.88 4.08
N GLY A 36 -9.44 10.57 4.05
CA GLY A 36 -9.95 9.29 3.57
C GLY A 36 -9.51 8.96 2.14
N VAL A 37 -9.68 9.92 1.23
CA VAL A 37 -9.28 9.81 -0.19
C VAL A 37 -7.76 9.75 -0.34
N ILE A 38 -7.01 10.55 0.42
CA ILE A 38 -5.53 10.55 0.38
C ILE A 38 -4.98 9.18 0.77
N ALA A 39 -5.49 8.59 1.86
CA ALA A 39 -5.10 7.25 2.28
C ALA A 39 -5.48 6.20 1.23
N LEU A 40 -6.66 6.31 0.60
CA LEU A 40 -7.11 5.43 -0.48
C LEU A 40 -6.13 5.42 -1.66
N ILE A 41 -5.70 6.61 -2.10
CA ILE A 41 -4.69 6.76 -3.16
C ILE A 41 -3.36 6.15 -2.71
N GLY A 42 -2.93 6.39 -1.47
CA GLY A 42 -1.71 5.81 -0.92
C GLY A 42 -1.71 4.28 -0.94
N TYR A 43 -2.84 3.64 -0.60
CA TYR A 43 -2.98 2.18 -0.66
C TYR A 43 -2.89 1.67 -2.09
N LEU A 44 -3.57 2.33 -3.04
CA LEU A 44 -3.50 1.97 -4.46
C LEU A 44 -2.09 2.11 -5.02
N VAL A 45 -1.36 3.16 -4.65
CA VAL A 45 0.04 3.34 -5.03
C VAL A 45 0.91 2.23 -4.44
N CYS A 46 0.75 1.88 -3.17
CA CYS A 46 1.52 0.80 -2.55
C CYS A 46 1.29 -0.56 -3.22
N ILE A 47 0.03 -0.89 -3.53
CA ILE A 47 -0.33 -2.15 -4.20
C ILE A 47 0.12 -2.13 -5.67
N GLY A 48 -0.19 -1.07 -6.41
CA GLY A 48 0.15 -0.96 -7.83
C GLY A 48 1.65 -0.94 -8.07
N PHE A 49 2.38 -0.15 -7.29
CA PHE A 49 3.84 -0.03 -7.42
C PHE A 49 4.55 -1.33 -7.03
N SER A 50 4.10 -2.02 -5.97
CA SER A 50 4.67 -3.33 -5.61
C SER A 50 4.43 -4.41 -6.66
N LEU A 51 3.25 -4.44 -7.29
CA LEU A 51 2.94 -5.37 -8.38
C LEU A 51 3.74 -5.05 -9.65
N PHE A 52 3.92 -3.76 -9.96
CA PHE A 52 4.76 -3.32 -11.08
C PHE A 52 6.22 -3.72 -10.87
N GLN A 53 6.76 -3.45 -9.68
CA GLN A 53 8.13 -3.81 -9.31
C GLN A 53 8.33 -5.33 -9.37
N ARG A 54 7.36 -6.12 -8.90
CA ARG A 54 7.36 -7.58 -9.05
C ARG A 54 7.43 -8.01 -10.53
N SER A 55 6.64 -7.39 -11.42
CA SER A 55 6.62 -7.73 -12.85
C SER A 55 7.98 -7.50 -13.50
N LEU A 56 8.65 -6.40 -13.14
CA LEU A 56 10.01 -6.10 -13.59
C LEU A 56 11.02 -7.13 -13.06
N LEU A 57 11.03 -7.41 -11.75
CA LEU A 57 11.99 -8.34 -11.16
C LEU A 57 11.75 -9.80 -11.57
N LYS A 58 10.50 -10.18 -11.88
CA LYS A 58 10.18 -11.53 -12.37
C LYS A 58 10.85 -11.82 -13.72
N LYS A 59 10.96 -10.81 -14.58
CA LYS A 59 11.68 -10.94 -15.87
C LYS A 59 13.19 -11.05 -15.69
N GLU A 60 13.73 -10.46 -14.63
CA GLU A 60 15.18 -10.45 -14.33
C GLU A 60 15.63 -11.59 -13.40
N GLY A 61 14.72 -12.45 -12.91
CA GLY A 61 15.05 -13.53 -11.97
C GLY A 61 15.45 -13.05 -10.57
N GLY A 62 15.08 -11.81 -10.18
CA GLY A 62 15.50 -11.20 -8.92
C GLY A 62 14.82 -11.82 -7.70
N ALA A 63 15.61 -12.22 -6.69
CA ALA A 63 15.14 -12.81 -5.43
C ALA A 63 14.12 -11.94 -4.67
N MET A 64 14.16 -10.61 -4.87
CA MET A 64 13.23 -9.67 -4.25
C MET A 64 11.81 -9.68 -4.81
N ALA A 65 11.55 -10.36 -5.94
CA ALA A 65 10.20 -10.44 -6.51
C ALA A 65 9.17 -11.06 -5.54
N LEU A 66 9.60 -12.02 -4.73
CA LEU A 66 8.74 -12.69 -3.74
C LEU A 66 8.40 -11.78 -2.55
N TRP A 67 9.33 -10.88 -2.18
CA TRP A 67 9.12 -9.87 -1.14
C TRP A 67 8.11 -8.80 -1.57
N PHE A 68 8.21 -8.29 -2.80
CA PHE A 68 7.20 -7.37 -3.33
C PHE A 68 5.82 -8.03 -3.46
N TYR A 69 5.76 -9.34 -3.72
CA TYR A 69 4.50 -10.06 -3.79
C TYR A 69 3.83 -10.25 -2.42
N SER A 70 4.59 -10.72 -1.44
CA SER A 70 4.09 -10.88 -0.06
C SER A 70 3.64 -9.53 0.52
N TYR A 71 4.40 -8.46 0.27
CA TYR A 71 4.03 -7.10 0.65
C TYR A 71 2.70 -6.64 0.04
N SER A 72 2.50 -6.88 -1.26
CA SER A 72 1.25 -6.55 -1.95
C SER A 72 0.03 -7.28 -1.35
N ILE A 73 0.19 -8.54 -0.95
CA ILE A 73 -0.88 -9.31 -0.30
C ILE A 73 -1.23 -8.70 1.07
N VAL A 74 -0.22 -8.44 1.91
CA VAL A 74 -0.43 -7.89 3.25
C VAL A 74 -1.15 -6.55 3.17
N ILE A 75 -0.74 -5.67 2.27
CA ILE A 75 -1.40 -4.37 2.09
C ILE A 75 -2.78 -4.54 1.48
N GLY A 76 -2.98 -5.49 0.57
CA GLY A 76 -4.30 -5.81 0.04
C GLY A 76 -5.29 -6.15 1.15
N ILE A 77 -4.88 -6.95 2.14
CA ILE A 77 -5.71 -7.28 3.30
C ILE A 77 -6.04 -6.02 4.11
N ILE A 78 -5.05 -5.18 4.39
CA ILE A 78 -5.22 -3.94 5.17
C ILE A 78 -6.08 -2.93 4.40
N PHE A 79 -5.96 -2.88 3.08
CA PHE A 79 -6.77 -2.05 2.21
C PHE A 79 -8.24 -2.46 2.22
N VAL A 80 -8.53 -3.76 2.15
CA VAL A 80 -9.91 -4.26 2.28
C VAL A 80 -10.47 -3.93 3.66
N TRP A 81 -9.69 -4.12 4.72
CA TRP A 81 -10.08 -3.69 6.07
C TRP A 81 -10.40 -2.19 6.13
N TYR A 82 -9.53 -1.36 5.56
CA TYR A 82 -9.73 0.09 5.51
C TYR A 82 -11.00 0.47 4.74
N LEU A 83 -11.26 -0.16 3.59
CA LEU A 83 -12.49 0.05 2.81
C LEU A 83 -13.74 -0.31 3.61
N THR A 84 -13.75 -1.44 4.33
CA THR A 84 -14.91 -1.81 5.15
C THR A 84 -15.19 -0.79 6.25
N ARG A 85 -14.15 -0.23 6.87
CA ARG A 85 -14.28 0.80 7.90
C ARG A 85 -14.71 2.15 7.33
N CYS A 86 -14.18 2.54 6.18
CA CYS A 86 -14.61 3.73 5.46
C CYS A 86 -16.08 3.61 4.99
N GLY A 87 -16.51 2.45 4.52
CA GLY A 87 -17.91 2.20 4.16
C GLY A 87 -18.85 2.46 5.34
N THR A 88 -18.50 1.98 6.53
CA THR A 88 -19.26 2.22 7.76
C THR A 88 -19.14 3.64 8.29
N ALA A 89 -17.96 4.27 8.21
CA ALA A 89 -17.70 5.58 8.79
C ALA A 89 -18.24 6.73 7.92
N PHE A 90 -18.25 6.57 6.59
CA PHE A 90 -18.75 7.58 5.65
C PHE A 90 -20.20 7.35 5.21
N GLY A 91 -20.91 6.35 5.78
CA GLY A 91 -22.31 6.06 5.48
C GLY A 91 -22.57 5.70 4.01
N LEU A 92 -21.58 5.12 3.33
CA LEU A 92 -21.67 4.69 1.93
C LEU A 92 -22.32 3.29 1.78
N TRP A 93 -22.93 2.78 2.85
CA TRP A 93 -23.67 1.53 2.93
C TRP A 93 -24.89 1.68 3.83
#